data_AF-A0A2E6Q209-F1
#
_entry.id   AF-A0A2E6Q209-F1
#
_cell.length_a   1.000
_cell.length_b   1.000
_cell.length_c   1.000
_cell.angle_alpha   90.00
_cell.angle_beta   90.00
_cell.angle_gamma   90.00
#
_symmetry.space_group_name_H-M   'P 1'
#
loop_
_entity.id
_entity.type
_entity.pdbx_description
1 polymer ?
#
loop_
_entity_poly.entity_id
_entity_poly.type
_entity_poly.pdbx_seq_one_letter_code
_entity_poly.pdbx_strand_id
1 'polypeptide(L)' 'MPDSPIKVEKVLAELNRLRTDLDKDPTDPEWFALHHAFCFVSYKIGEFQAYLDETVKPGEHPED' A
#
# COMPACT_ATOMS: atom_id res chain seq x y z
N MET A 1 6.96 21.93 -10.66
CA MET A 1 6.38 20.81 -11.43
C MET A 1 5.24 20.28 -10.58
N PRO A 2 4.06 19.96 -11.11
CA PRO A 2 3.02 19.38 -10.26
C PRO A 2 3.59 18.10 -9.64
N ASP A 3 3.43 17.95 -8.32
CA ASP A 3 3.96 16.80 -7.58
C ASP A 3 3.52 15.52 -8.27
N SER A 4 4.49 14.66 -8.59
CA SER A 4 4.17 13.37 -9.21
C SER A 4 3.33 12.54 -8.24
N PRO A 5 2.27 11.87 -8.71
CA PRO A 5 1.41 11.07 -7.84
C PRO A 5 2.24 10.04 -7.05
N ILE A 6 1.78 9.74 -5.83
CA ILE A 6 2.45 8.80 -4.94
C ILE A 6 2.71 7.46 -5.66
N LYS A 7 3.95 6.98 -5.53
CA LYS A 7 4.37 5.72 -6.13
C LYS A 7 3.82 4.54 -5.35
N VAL A 8 3.24 3.58 -6.06
CA VAL A 8 2.66 2.35 -5.51
C VAL A 8 3.65 1.60 -4.63
N GLU A 9 4.95 1.64 -4.96
CA GLU A 9 6.02 1.03 -4.19
C GLU A 9 6.11 1.61 -2.77
N LYS A 10 5.87 2.92 -2.59
CA LYS A 10 5.87 3.54 -1.26
C LYS A 10 4.70 3.06 -0.42
N VAL A 11 3.50 2.98 -1.01
CA VAL A 11 2.30 2.49 -0.32
C VAL A 11 2.48 1.01 0.05
N LEU A 12 3.03 0.20 -0.85
CA LEU A 12 3.33 -1.20 -0.59
C LEU A 12 4.41 -1.40 0.48
N ALA A 13 5.44 -0.54 0.50
CA ALA A 13 6.46 -0.56 1.53
C ALA A 13 5.87 -0.29 2.91
N GLU A 14 5.00 0.72 3.03
CA GLU A 14 4.32 1.04 4.30
C GLU A 14 3.33 -0.06 4.71
N LEU A 15 2.56 -0.60 3.76
CA LEU A 15 1.68 -1.75 4.03
C LEU A 15 2.46 -2.97 4.53
N ASN A 16 3.64 -3.23 3.95
CA ASN A 16 4.51 -4.30 4.42
C ASN A 16 5.07 -4.01 5.81
N ARG A 17 5.44 -2.75 6.11
CA ARG A 17 5.89 -2.32 7.44
C ARG A 17 4.82 -2.61 8.49
N LEU A 18 3.59 -2.15 8.24
CA LEU A 18 2.42 -2.41 9.11
C LEU A 18 2.19 -3.91 9.32
N ARG A 19 2.29 -4.72 8.26
CA ARG A 19 2.18 -6.17 8.36
C ARG A 19 3.30 -6.79 9.21
N THR A 20 4.52 -6.25 9.15
CA THR A 20 5.67 -6.76 9.90
C THR A 20 5.71 -6.31 11.36
N ASP A 21 4.97 -5.26 11.71
CA ASP A 21 4.82 -4.81 13.10
C ASP A 21 3.97 -5.78 13.94
N LEU A 22 3.19 -6.65 13.28
CA LEU A 22 2.39 -7.70 13.91
C LEU A 22 3.14 -9.03 13.99
N ASP A 23 2.77 -9.84 14.99
CA ASP A 23 3.18 -11.24 15.05
C ASP A 23 2.63 -11.99 13.83
N LYS A 24 3.45 -12.89 13.26
CA LYS A 24 3.07 -13.67 12.08
C LYS A 24 2.12 -14.82 12.41
N ASP A 25 1.02 -14.49 13.08
CA ASP A 25 -0.01 -15.44 13.50
C ASP A 25 -1.14 -15.50 12.46
N PRO A 26 -1.31 -16.61 11.73
CA PRO A 26 -2.40 -16.77 10.76
C PRO A 26 -3.79 -16.84 11.40
N THR A 27 -3.89 -16.95 12.72
CA THR A 27 -5.15 -16.93 13.47
C THR A 27 -5.52 -15.55 13.98
N ASP A 28 -4.57 -14.60 13.98
CA ASP A 28 -4.83 -13.20 14.27
C ASP A 28 -5.55 -12.54 13.07
N PRO A 29 -6.79 -12.04 13.24
CA PRO A 29 -7.53 -11.36 12.18
C PRO A 29 -6.80 -10.13 11.61
N GLU A 30 -6.02 -9.41 12.41
CA GLU A 30 -5.31 -8.21 11.97
C GLU A 30 -4.16 -8.58 11.03
N TRP A 31 -3.31 -9.54 11.45
CA TRP A 31 -2.25 -10.05 10.59
C TRP A 31 -2.82 -10.72 9.33
N PHE A 32 -3.87 -11.52 9.46
CA PHE A 32 -4.50 -12.22 8.33
C PHE A 32 -4.98 -11.23 7.26
N ALA A 33 -5.65 -10.15 7.68
CA ALA A 33 -6.12 -9.11 6.77
C ALA A 33 -4.97 -8.39 6.06
N LEU A 34 -3.96 -7.91 6.81
CA LEU A 34 -2.82 -7.21 6.23
C LEU A 34 -1.98 -8.12 5.33
N HIS A 35 -1.81 -9.38 5.71
CA HIS A 35 -1.08 -10.36 4.92
C HIS A 35 -1.73 -10.59 3.56
N HIS A 36 -3.02 -10.90 3.54
CA HIS A 36 -3.70 -11.22 2.28
C HIS A 36 -3.96 -9.97 1.43
N ALA A 37 -4.18 -8.79 2.04
CA ALA A 37 -4.22 -7.53 1.32
C ALA A 37 -2.88 -7.22 0.65
N PHE A 38 -1.77 -7.32 1.40
CA PHE A 38 -0.42 -7.12 0.85
C PHE A 38 -0.13 -8.08 -0.31
N CYS A 39 -0.37 -9.39 -0.12
CA CYS A 39 -0.17 -10.38 -1.18
C CYS A 39 -1.00 -10.05 -2.43
N PHE A 40 -2.29 -9.77 -2.27
CA PHE A 40 -3.17 -9.47 -3.40
C PHE A 40 -2.72 -8.21 -4.16
N VAL A 41 -2.44 -7.12 -3.45
CA VAL A 41 -2.02 -5.86 -4.08
C VAL A 41 -0.63 -5.99 -4.72
N SER A 42 0.28 -6.76 -4.12
CA SER A 42 1.61 -7.03 -4.70
C SER A 42 1.57 -7.76 -6.05
N TYR A 43 0.48 -8.46 -6.35
CA TYR A 43 0.26 -9.07 -7.68
C TYR A 43 -0.45 -8.13 -8.66
N LYS A 44 -1.00 -7.02 -8.17
CA LYS A 44 -1.83 -6.05 -8.91
C LYS A 44 -1.26 -4.64 -8.87
N ILE A 45 0.07 -4.54 -8.90
CA ILE A 45 0.81 -3.28 -8.76
C ILE A 45 0.38 -2.27 -9.82
N GLY A 46 0.17 -2.72 -11.07
CA GLY A 46 -0.25 -1.85 -12.17
C GLY A 46 -1.65 -1.28 -11.97
N GLU A 47 -2.63 -2.13 -11.61
CA GLU A 47 -3.98 -1.64 -11.31
C GLU A 47 -4.01 -0.72 -10.10
N PHE A 48 -3.17 -0.98 -9.09
CA PHE A 48 -3.11 -0.12 -7.92
C PHE A 48 -2.44 1.23 -8.20
N GLN A 49 -1.39 1.29 -9.02
CA GLN A 49 -0.82 2.56 -9.47
C GLN A 49 -1.85 3.38 -10.26
N ALA A 50 -2.60 2.74 -11.18
CA ALA A 50 -3.64 3.41 -11.95
C ALA A 50 -4.75 3.99 -11.04
N TYR A 51 -5.16 3.24 -10.01
CA TYR A 51 -6.10 3.73 -9.00
C TYR A 51 -5.53 4.95 -8.24
N LEU A 52 -4.26 4.91 -7.83
CA LEU A 52 -3.63 6.04 -7.13
C LEU A 52 -3.54 7.28 -8.04
N ASP A 53 -3.18 7.10 -9.30
CA ASP A 53 -3.10 8.18 -10.29
C ASP A 53 -4.47 8.85 -10.56
N GLU A 54 -5.57 8.07 -10.51
CA GLU A 54 -6.93 8.57 -10.70
C GLU A 54 -7.49 9.26 -9.45
N THR A 55 -7.19 8.72 -8.27
CA THR A 55 -7.89 9.10 -7.03
C THR A 55 -7.14 10.04 -6.12
N VAL A 56 -5.80 10.05 -6.17
CA VAL A 56 -4.97 10.89 -5.31
C VAL A 56 -4.68 12.22 -5.99
N LYS A 57 -5.18 13.31 -5.42
CA LYS A 57 -4.94 14.66 -5.95
C LYS A 57 -3.52 15.14 -5.67
N PRO A 58 -2.99 16.10 -6.45
CA PRO A 58 -1.72 16.75 -6.13
C PRO A 58 -1.75 17.33 -4.71
N GLY A 59 -0.75 16.97 -3.88
CA GLY A 59 -0.66 17.38 -2.48
C GLY A 59 -1.51 16.57 -1.49
N GLU A 60 -2.25 15.56 -1.95
CA GLU A 60 -3.04 14.64 -1.10
C GLU A 60 -2.28 13.34 -0.79
N HIS A 61 -0.96 13.45 -0.66
CA HIS A 61 -0.10 12.36 -0.21
C HIS A 61 0.94 12.88 0.78
N PRO A 62 1.49 12.03 1.67
CA PRO A 62 2.60 12.41 2.51
C PRO A 62 3.74 12.96 1.65
N GLU A 63 4.33 14.09 2.06
CA GLU A 63 5.61 14.56 1.52
C GLU A 63 6.71 13.57 1.92
N ASP A 64 7.76 13.48 1.10
CA ASP A 64 8.96 12.70 1.41
C ASP A 64 9.80 13.33 2.54
#